data_AF-A0A9E4M9Z0-F1
#
_entry.id   AF-A0A9E4M9Z0-F1
#
_cell.length_a   1.000
_cell.length_b   1.000
_cell.length_c   1.000
_cell.angle_alpha   90.00
_cell.angle_beta   90.00
_cell.angle_gamma   90.00
#
_symmetry.space_group_name_H-M   'P 1'
#
loop_
_entity.id
_entity.type
_entity.pdbx_description
1 polymer ?
#
loop_
_entity_poly.entity_id
_entity_poly.type
_entity_poly.pdbx_seq_one_letter_code
_entity_poly.pdbx_strand_id
1 'polypeptide(L)'
;MHQGLRTLDQLPIGQSAVVHRIDCERRVGGRLMEMGLLPGTRIEMVRRAPFGDPLEIRLRGYLLSLRSDDAAEVSLAPLDQVDPGDDGETSGTPSRFDAHPPREAVPRARVPRVLVAGNANSGKTTIFNALTGARAKVGNYPGVTVARSSREIELPDATRVELVDLPGTYSLSTHSPDEQVAVDEVLGRRGEVPDAVVVVVDAGTMERGLYLVLQIVETGVPVVVALNMVDEAAAAGVTVDAGRLSDWLGIAVVPTVGSTGEGLDDLRRAIGGAVDLAPRGNIAWTGFPAPVEKAVSEVERALHGGAFDRTPAARRSWAVWSLLSHTTDEDDVEGLPAVARKTVDDLRLRAAGEQVNLDQEVIAARYRWIETVVAGGGRQPRLDGSHRRHPHPSLLRDGGLRDRHGAPVRGAVRLVRAVHRRDRVGHRGTADGGHGGPAGGTAAGPDGQRRHSGRRQRRGVRAADRDAVSVYRGP
;
A
#
# COMPACT_ATOMS: atom_id res chain seq x y z
N MET A 1 -9.06 23.80 33.29
CA MET A 1 -9.30 22.35 33.42
C MET A 1 -9.36 21.77 32.01
N HIS A 2 -8.35 21.01 31.59
CA HIS A 2 -8.40 20.35 30.28
C HIS A 2 -9.49 19.28 30.32
N GLN A 3 -10.48 19.35 29.44
CA GLN A 3 -11.38 18.22 29.23
C GLN A 3 -10.55 17.10 28.60
N GLY A 4 -10.44 15.98 29.30
CA GLY A 4 -9.41 14.97 29.03
C GLY A 4 -9.53 14.34 27.65
N LEU A 5 -8.38 13.90 27.13
CA LEU A 5 -8.26 12.97 26.01
C LEU A 5 -9.14 11.74 26.33
N ARG A 6 -10.29 11.63 25.65
CA ARG A 6 -11.16 10.46 25.77
C ARG A 6 -10.76 9.47 24.71
N THR A 7 -10.42 8.27 25.14
CA THR A 7 -9.98 7.17 24.30
C THR A 7 -11.14 6.62 23.47
N LEU A 8 -10.86 5.87 22.41
CA LEU A 8 -11.88 5.43 21.46
C LEU A 8 -12.93 4.51 22.10
N ASP A 9 -12.54 3.70 23.08
CA ASP A 9 -13.47 2.92 23.90
C ASP A 9 -14.49 3.79 24.66
N GLN A 10 -14.25 5.09 24.85
CA GLN A 10 -15.13 6.04 25.53
C GLN A 10 -15.99 6.88 24.56
N LEU A 11 -15.79 6.78 23.25
CA LEU A 11 -16.55 7.55 22.26
C LEU A 11 -18.04 7.11 22.24
N PRO A 12 -19.01 8.01 22.48
CA PRO A 12 -20.43 7.66 22.45
C PRO A 12 -20.92 7.33 21.04
N ILE A 13 -21.90 6.43 20.94
CA ILE A 13 -22.52 6.04 19.65
C ILE A 13 -23.11 7.27 18.94
N GLY A 14 -22.85 7.38 17.64
CA GLY A 14 -23.24 8.51 16.79
C GLY A 14 -22.34 9.74 16.89
N GLN A 15 -21.32 9.76 17.75
CA GLN A 15 -20.34 10.85 17.80
C GLN A 15 -19.16 10.60 16.86
N SER A 16 -18.65 11.69 16.28
CA SER A 16 -17.37 11.71 15.55
C SER A 16 -16.27 12.37 16.37
N ALA A 17 -15.04 11.94 16.13
CA ALA A 17 -13.82 12.53 16.68
C ALA A 17 -12.68 12.40 15.66
N VAL A 18 -11.51 12.94 15.98
CA VAL A 18 -10.28 12.74 15.20
C VAL A 18 -9.30 11.91 16.02
N VAL A 19 -8.62 10.95 15.40
CA VAL A 19 -7.53 10.22 16.06
C VAL A 19 -6.38 11.17 16.33
N HIS A 20 -5.92 11.24 17.56
CA HIS A 20 -4.77 12.04 17.97
C HIS A 20 -3.49 11.20 18.01
N ARG A 21 -3.55 10.02 18.65
CA ARG A 21 -2.41 9.11 18.83
C ARG A 21 -2.88 7.67 18.98
N ILE A 22 -2.01 6.73 18.61
CA ILE A 22 -2.22 5.28 18.77
C ILE A 22 -1.04 4.76 19.59
N ASP A 23 -1.35 4.24 20.77
CA ASP A 23 -0.39 3.80 21.79
C ASP A 23 -0.32 2.28 21.94
N CYS A 24 -1.05 1.55 21.09
CA CYS A 24 -1.08 0.09 21.04
C CYS A 24 0.33 -0.50 20.85
N GLU A 25 0.50 -1.76 21.29
CA GLU A 25 1.66 -2.59 20.94
C GLU A 25 1.90 -2.58 19.43
N ARG A 26 3.18 -2.49 19.01
CA ARG A 26 3.57 -2.13 17.65
C ARG A 26 2.89 -2.96 16.55
N ARG A 27 2.72 -4.28 16.74
CA ARG A 27 2.04 -5.15 15.77
C ARG A 27 0.56 -4.79 15.62
N VAL A 28 -0.11 -4.48 16.72
CA VAL A 28 -1.51 -4.04 16.75
C VAL A 28 -1.64 -2.64 16.17
N GLY A 29 -0.89 -1.66 16.69
CA GLY A 29 -0.91 -0.28 16.24
C GLY A 29 -0.56 -0.13 14.77
N GLY A 30 0.46 -0.86 14.30
CA GLY A 30 0.80 -0.97 12.88
C GLY A 30 -0.36 -1.46 12.04
N ARG A 31 -1.06 -2.54 12.46
CA ARG A 31 -2.24 -3.05 11.74
C ARG A 31 -3.37 -2.01 11.67
N LEU A 32 -3.65 -1.30 12.77
CA LEU A 32 -4.70 -0.28 12.80
C LEU A 32 -4.36 0.90 11.88
N MET A 33 -3.09 1.34 11.89
CA MET A 33 -2.59 2.37 10.99
C MET A 33 -2.68 1.93 9.54
N GLU A 34 -2.27 0.70 9.21
CA GLU A 34 -2.41 0.17 7.84
C GLU A 34 -3.88 0.16 7.41
N MET A 35 -4.79 -0.27 8.28
CA MET A 35 -6.24 -0.19 8.06
C MET A 35 -6.77 1.25 7.91
N GLY A 36 -5.95 2.27 8.19
CA GLY A 36 -6.22 3.68 7.91
C GLY A 36 -6.65 4.48 9.12
N LEU A 37 -6.62 3.88 10.31
CA LEU A 37 -6.72 4.58 11.58
C LEU A 37 -5.36 5.27 11.84
N LEU A 38 -5.18 6.48 11.34
CA LEU A 38 -3.96 7.28 11.52
C LEU A 38 -4.27 8.54 12.34
N PRO A 39 -3.30 9.14 13.04
CA PRO A 39 -3.41 10.52 13.53
C PRO A 39 -3.94 11.45 12.43
N GLY A 40 -4.91 12.30 12.76
CA GLY A 40 -5.65 13.14 11.81
C GLY A 40 -6.85 12.46 11.13
N THR A 41 -6.99 11.13 11.21
CA THR A 41 -8.15 10.43 10.63
C THR A 41 -9.41 10.75 11.43
N ARG A 42 -10.43 11.29 10.76
CA ARG A 42 -11.79 11.42 11.30
C ARG A 42 -12.49 10.06 11.36
N ILE A 43 -13.10 9.77 12.49
CA ILE A 43 -13.86 8.55 12.75
C ILE A 43 -15.24 8.86 13.33
N GLU A 44 -16.15 7.88 13.27
CA GLU A 44 -17.50 7.93 13.86
C GLU A 44 -17.78 6.61 14.59
N MET A 45 -18.27 6.65 15.83
CA MET A 45 -18.71 5.44 16.55
C MET A 45 -20.08 5.00 16.04
N VAL A 46 -20.15 3.84 15.40
CA VAL A 46 -21.39 3.34 14.76
C VAL A 46 -22.21 2.50 15.71
N ARG A 47 -21.58 1.51 16.38
CA ARG A 47 -22.26 0.65 17.36
C ARG A 47 -21.27 -0.06 18.28
N ARG A 48 -21.80 -0.73 19.30
CA ARG A 48 -21.11 -1.70 20.13
C ARG A 48 -21.85 -3.02 20.06
N ALA A 49 -21.15 -4.14 20.25
CA ALA A 49 -21.80 -5.43 20.44
C ALA A 49 -22.71 -5.42 21.69
N PRO A 50 -23.66 -6.36 21.84
CA PRO A 50 -24.58 -6.39 22.97
C PRO A 50 -23.93 -6.43 24.35
N PHE A 51 -22.69 -6.93 24.45
CA PHE A 51 -21.89 -7.01 25.68
C PHE A 51 -20.79 -5.93 25.77
N GLY A 52 -20.86 -4.88 24.93
CA GLY A 52 -19.89 -3.79 24.88
C GLY A 52 -18.72 -4.00 23.89
N ASP A 53 -18.33 -5.25 23.63
CA ASP A 53 -17.16 -5.62 22.83
C ASP A 53 -17.49 -6.70 21.76
N PRO A 54 -16.99 -6.58 20.51
CA PRO A 54 -16.22 -5.46 19.97
C PRO A 54 -17.07 -4.21 19.70
N LEU A 55 -16.38 -3.10 19.50
CA LEU A 55 -16.94 -1.83 19.04
C LEU A 55 -16.71 -1.66 17.53
N GLU A 56 -17.61 -0.95 16.86
CA GLU A 56 -17.57 -0.76 15.41
C GLU A 56 -17.62 0.73 15.07
N ILE A 57 -16.61 1.16 14.31
CA ILE A 57 -16.42 2.56 13.91
C ILE A 57 -16.47 2.69 12.39
N ARG A 58 -16.83 3.86 11.89
CA ARG A 58 -16.71 4.25 10.49
C ARG A 58 -15.48 5.13 10.30
N LEU A 59 -14.65 4.78 9.32
CA LEU A 59 -13.53 5.58 8.82
C LEU A 59 -13.37 5.31 7.32
N ARG A 60 -12.88 6.29 6.55
CA ARG A 60 -12.51 6.10 5.12
C ARG A 60 -13.55 5.35 4.27
N GLY A 61 -14.84 5.65 4.51
CA GLY A 61 -15.97 5.03 3.82
C GLY A 61 -16.40 3.62 4.27
N TYR A 62 -15.65 2.95 5.17
CA TYR A 62 -15.92 1.57 5.57
C TYR A 62 -16.08 1.41 7.10
N LEU A 63 -16.50 0.21 7.54
CA LEU A 63 -16.67 -0.15 8.96
C LEU A 63 -15.48 -0.99 9.47
N LEU A 64 -14.89 -0.57 10.59
CA LEU A 64 -13.84 -1.29 11.31
C LEU A 64 -14.38 -1.76 12.66
N SER A 65 -14.33 -3.07 12.88
CA SER A 65 -14.56 -3.68 14.19
C SER A 65 -13.23 -3.75 14.95
N LEU A 66 -13.21 -3.29 16.20
CA LEU A 66 -12.03 -3.21 17.05
C LEU A 66 -12.36 -3.71 18.47
N ARG A 67 -11.38 -4.33 19.15
CA ARG A 67 -11.54 -4.72 20.57
C ARG A 67 -11.48 -3.48 21.46
N SER A 68 -12.15 -3.55 22.59
CA SER A 68 -12.23 -2.47 23.56
C SER A 68 -10.87 -2.14 24.17
N ASP A 69 -10.04 -3.16 24.41
CA ASP A 69 -8.67 -2.99 24.91
C ASP A 69 -7.80 -2.22 23.89
N ASP A 70 -7.81 -2.63 22.61
CA ASP A 70 -7.10 -1.91 21.54
C ASP A 70 -7.59 -0.46 21.40
N ALA A 71 -8.90 -0.24 21.54
CA ALA A 71 -9.52 1.09 21.45
C ALA A 71 -9.24 1.98 22.66
N ALA A 72 -8.94 1.42 23.83
CA ALA A 72 -8.48 2.17 24.99
C ALA A 72 -7.09 2.80 24.76
N GLU A 73 -6.28 2.21 23.89
CA GLU A 73 -4.97 2.74 23.49
C GLU A 73 -5.03 3.70 22.28
N VAL A 74 -6.24 4.10 21.83
CA VAL A 74 -6.43 5.10 20.77
C VAL A 74 -6.93 6.40 21.38
N SER A 75 -6.04 7.40 21.47
CA SER A 75 -6.35 8.74 21.98
C SER A 75 -7.06 9.58 20.92
N LEU A 76 -8.13 10.30 21.30
CA LEU A 76 -8.91 11.16 20.41
C LEU A 76 -8.79 12.65 20.72
N ALA A 77 -8.85 13.47 19.67
CA ALA A 77 -9.02 14.91 19.71
C ALA A 77 -10.46 15.31 19.32
N PRO A 78 -11.02 16.37 19.93
CA PRO A 78 -12.27 16.99 19.50
C PRO A 78 -12.20 17.54 18.05
N LEU A 79 -13.33 17.50 17.33
CA LEU A 79 -13.43 17.95 15.93
C LEU A 79 -13.11 19.44 15.73
N ASP A 80 -13.29 20.26 16.78
CA ASP A 80 -13.09 21.71 16.79
C ASP A 80 -11.66 22.13 17.13
N GLN A 81 -10.78 21.18 17.46
CA GLN A 81 -9.36 21.40 17.75
C GLN A 81 -8.43 20.97 16.61
N VAL A 82 -9.01 20.56 15.48
CA VAL A 82 -8.26 20.23 14.26
C VAL A 82 -8.45 21.38 13.28
N ASP A 83 -7.36 22.10 13.00
CA ASP A 83 -7.35 23.15 11.98
C ASP A 83 -7.69 22.50 10.62
N PRO A 84 -8.68 22.99 9.85
CA PRO A 84 -9.12 22.34 8.59
C PRO A 84 -8.10 22.36 7.43
N GLY A 85 -6.81 22.53 7.72
CA GLY A 85 -5.75 22.70 6.73
C GLY A 85 -4.33 22.77 7.29
N ASP A 86 -4.01 22.10 8.41
CA ASP A 86 -2.61 21.68 8.64
C ASP A 86 -2.31 20.43 7.80
N ASP A 87 -2.47 20.59 6.48
CA ASP A 87 -2.12 19.63 5.44
C ASP A 87 -0.59 19.62 5.26
N GLY A 88 0.14 19.52 6.38
CA GLY A 88 1.51 19.97 6.60
C GLY A 88 2.36 20.00 5.35
N GLU A 89 2.53 21.21 4.78
CA GLU A 89 2.81 21.47 3.36
C GLU A 89 3.93 20.59 2.76
N THR A 90 3.54 19.39 2.35
CA THR A 90 4.38 18.55 1.50
C THR A 90 3.99 18.90 0.08
N SER A 91 4.46 20.08 -0.37
CA SER A 91 4.18 20.75 -1.66
C SER A 91 4.66 19.98 -2.91
N GLY A 92 4.72 18.65 -2.84
CA GLY A 92 4.92 17.77 -3.99
C GLY A 92 3.57 17.35 -4.57
N THR A 93 3.37 17.56 -5.87
CA THR A 93 2.38 16.74 -6.59
C THR A 93 2.79 15.28 -6.43
N PRO A 94 1.91 14.37 -5.96
CA PRO A 94 2.31 12.99 -5.74
C PRO A 94 2.87 12.37 -7.02
N SER A 95 3.89 11.52 -6.89
CA SER A 95 4.47 10.82 -8.05
C SER A 95 3.41 9.94 -8.71
N ARG A 96 3.27 10.05 -10.03
CA ARG A 96 2.62 9.02 -10.84
C ARG A 96 3.58 7.86 -11.04
N PHE A 97 3.03 6.67 -11.24
CA PHE A 97 3.80 5.50 -11.64
C PHE A 97 3.90 5.42 -13.16
N ASP A 98 5.10 5.20 -13.69
CA ASP A 98 5.32 4.98 -15.12
C ASP A 98 4.66 3.66 -15.59
N ALA A 99 4.23 3.60 -16.85
CA ALA A 99 3.79 2.33 -17.43
C ALA A 99 4.91 1.28 -17.40
N HIS A 100 4.56 -0.01 -17.25
CA HIS A 100 5.55 -1.07 -17.37
C HIS A 100 6.12 -1.12 -18.79
N PRO A 101 7.43 -1.40 -18.96
CA PRO A 101 7.99 -1.68 -20.27
C PRO A 101 7.45 -3.01 -20.82
N PRO A 102 7.34 -3.17 -22.15
CA PRO A 102 7.02 -4.46 -22.75
C PRO A 102 8.12 -5.48 -22.42
N ARG A 103 7.75 -6.75 -22.21
CA ARG A 103 8.72 -7.83 -22.08
C ARG A 103 9.41 -8.07 -23.42
N GLU A 104 10.70 -8.37 -23.39
CA GLU A 104 11.42 -8.82 -24.57
C GLU A 104 10.82 -10.12 -25.11
N ALA A 105 10.75 -10.26 -26.44
CA ALA A 105 10.02 -11.34 -27.12
C ALA A 105 10.77 -12.68 -27.05
N VAL A 106 10.85 -13.25 -25.85
CA VAL A 106 11.47 -14.54 -25.53
C VAL A 106 10.36 -15.58 -25.28
N PRO A 107 10.40 -16.77 -25.91
CA PRO A 107 9.43 -17.83 -25.64
C PRO A 107 9.34 -18.17 -24.16
N ARG A 108 8.13 -18.24 -23.62
CA ARG A 108 7.92 -18.54 -22.19
C ARG A 108 8.25 -20.01 -21.91
N ALA A 109 9.15 -20.24 -20.95
CA ALA A 109 9.54 -21.59 -20.52
C ALA A 109 8.45 -22.32 -19.70
N ARG A 110 7.43 -21.58 -19.19
CA ARG A 110 6.30 -22.12 -18.44
C ARG A 110 5.02 -21.32 -18.69
N VAL A 111 3.89 -21.87 -18.25
CA VAL A 111 2.63 -21.12 -18.14
C VAL A 111 2.84 -19.90 -17.21
N PRO A 112 2.46 -18.68 -17.63
CA PRO A 112 2.45 -17.50 -16.78
C PRO A 112 1.61 -17.71 -15.53
N ARG A 113 2.09 -17.19 -14.41
CA ARG A 113 1.40 -17.31 -13.13
C ARG A 113 0.84 -15.96 -12.72
N VAL A 114 -0.47 -15.90 -12.52
CA VAL A 114 -1.20 -14.67 -12.18
C VAL A 114 -1.87 -14.85 -10.82
N LEU A 115 -1.50 -14.02 -9.86
CA LEU A 115 -2.14 -14.05 -8.54
C LEU A 115 -3.42 -13.23 -8.56
N VAL A 116 -4.43 -13.66 -7.82
CA VAL A 116 -5.63 -12.87 -7.54
C VAL A 116 -5.59 -12.47 -6.06
N ALA A 117 -5.31 -11.19 -5.83
CA ALA A 117 -5.21 -10.55 -4.52
C ALA A 117 -6.41 -9.60 -4.30
N GLY A 118 -6.57 -9.12 -3.07
CA GLY A 118 -7.65 -8.19 -2.71
C GLY A 118 -8.07 -8.36 -1.26
N ASN A 119 -8.62 -7.30 -0.66
CA ASN A 119 -9.07 -7.32 0.72
C ASN A 119 -10.25 -8.28 0.91
N ALA A 120 -10.43 -8.76 2.14
CA ALA A 120 -11.65 -9.46 2.52
C ALA A 120 -12.90 -8.63 2.14
N ASN A 121 -13.89 -9.33 1.57
CA ASN A 121 -15.18 -8.83 1.06
C ASN A 121 -15.14 -7.97 -0.22
N SER A 122 -14.00 -7.75 -0.89
CA SER A 122 -13.92 -7.03 -2.19
C SER A 122 -14.57 -7.74 -3.39
N GLY A 123 -15.17 -8.93 -3.19
CA GLY A 123 -15.64 -9.81 -4.26
C GLY A 123 -14.52 -10.60 -4.97
N LYS A 124 -13.30 -10.64 -4.42
CA LYS A 124 -12.15 -11.43 -4.92
C LYS A 124 -12.52 -12.84 -5.39
N THR A 125 -13.18 -13.62 -4.52
CA THR A 125 -13.62 -14.99 -4.82
C THR A 125 -14.66 -15.05 -5.93
N THR A 126 -15.54 -14.04 -6.02
CA THR A 126 -16.53 -13.91 -7.10
C THR A 126 -15.85 -13.69 -8.44
N ILE A 127 -14.90 -12.74 -8.52
CA ILE A 127 -14.08 -12.48 -9.71
C ILE A 127 -13.27 -13.72 -10.11
N PHE A 128 -12.60 -14.39 -9.16
CA PHE A 128 -11.86 -15.63 -9.43
C PHE A 128 -12.77 -16.75 -9.96
N ASN A 129 -13.96 -16.95 -9.38
CA ASN A 129 -14.92 -17.94 -9.85
C ASN A 129 -15.51 -17.60 -11.22
N ALA A 130 -15.71 -16.31 -11.53
CA ALA A 130 -16.18 -15.83 -12.82
C ALA A 130 -15.11 -15.98 -13.92
N LEU A 131 -13.85 -15.63 -13.61
CA LEU A 131 -12.71 -15.83 -14.52
C LEU A 131 -12.50 -17.31 -14.85
N THR A 132 -12.56 -18.19 -13.84
CA THR A 132 -12.28 -19.62 -13.99
C THR A 132 -13.48 -20.47 -14.42
N GLY A 133 -14.72 -20.07 -14.11
CA GLY A 133 -15.90 -20.92 -14.25
C GLY A 133 -15.97 -22.00 -13.17
N ALA A 134 -15.95 -21.57 -11.90
CA ALA A 134 -16.30 -22.28 -10.66
C ALA A 134 -15.60 -23.62 -10.29
N ARG A 135 -14.81 -24.26 -11.16
CA ARG A 135 -14.11 -25.53 -10.88
C ARG A 135 -12.61 -25.34 -10.68
N ALA A 136 -12.19 -24.66 -9.63
CA ALA A 136 -10.77 -24.53 -9.31
C ALA A 136 -10.23 -25.79 -8.60
N LYS A 137 -8.93 -26.05 -8.76
CA LYS A 137 -8.22 -27.08 -7.99
C LYS A 137 -7.92 -26.51 -6.61
N VAL A 138 -8.51 -27.12 -5.58
CA VAL A 138 -8.22 -26.80 -4.17
C VAL A 138 -7.21 -27.82 -3.64
N GLY A 139 -6.15 -27.33 -3.03
CA GLY A 139 -5.20 -28.08 -2.22
C GLY A 139 -4.70 -27.20 -1.07
N ASN A 140 -3.55 -27.52 -0.48
CA ASN A 140 -2.88 -26.66 0.50
C ASN A 140 -1.59 -26.08 -0.10
N TYR A 141 -1.15 -24.93 0.39
CA TYR A 141 0.19 -24.42 0.10
C TYR A 141 1.26 -25.34 0.73
N PRO A 142 2.43 -25.53 0.09
CA PRO A 142 3.49 -26.40 0.63
C PRO A 142 3.91 -25.96 2.05
N GLY A 143 3.95 -26.93 2.97
CA GLY A 143 4.41 -26.73 4.34
C GLY A 143 3.41 -26.06 5.30
N VAL A 144 2.21 -25.67 4.86
CA VAL A 144 1.21 -24.98 5.69
C VAL A 144 -0.21 -25.54 5.48
N THR A 145 -1.12 -25.27 6.41
CA THR A 145 -2.54 -25.67 6.33
C THR A 145 -3.41 -24.72 5.51
N VAL A 146 -2.85 -23.62 5.00
CA VAL A 146 -3.56 -22.61 4.20
C VAL A 146 -3.99 -23.21 2.86
N ALA A 147 -5.27 -23.04 2.50
CA ALA A 147 -5.82 -23.55 1.26
C ALA A 147 -5.30 -22.76 0.04
N ARG A 148 -4.81 -23.48 -0.98
CA ARG A 148 -4.44 -22.96 -2.31
C ARG A 148 -5.53 -23.31 -3.30
N SER A 149 -6.21 -22.30 -3.83
CA SER A 149 -7.14 -22.47 -4.95
C SER A 149 -6.46 -21.98 -6.24
N SER A 150 -6.38 -22.82 -7.26
CA SER A 150 -5.80 -22.41 -8.55
C SER A 150 -6.44 -23.08 -9.76
N ARG A 151 -6.27 -22.47 -10.93
CA ARG A 151 -6.74 -23.02 -12.21
C ARG A 151 -6.02 -22.41 -13.40
N GLU A 152 -5.60 -23.27 -14.33
CA GLU A 152 -5.27 -22.83 -15.68
C GLU A 152 -6.54 -22.38 -16.44
N ILE A 153 -6.47 -21.21 -17.07
CA ILE A 153 -7.47 -20.69 -17.99
C ILE A 153 -6.82 -20.33 -19.32
N GLU A 154 -7.63 -20.25 -20.38
CA GLU A 154 -7.24 -19.73 -21.68
C GLU A 154 -7.82 -18.32 -21.84
N LEU A 155 -6.98 -17.37 -22.23
CA LEU A 155 -7.32 -15.96 -22.45
C LEU A 155 -7.82 -15.75 -23.91
N PRO A 156 -8.44 -14.60 -24.23
CA PRO A 156 -9.04 -14.35 -25.55
C PRO A 156 -8.09 -14.40 -26.76
N ASP A 157 -6.78 -14.31 -26.51
CA ASP A 157 -5.67 -14.43 -27.47
C ASP A 157 -5.10 -15.86 -27.56
N ALA A 158 -5.75 -16.84 -26.92
CA ALA A 158 -5.29 -18.20 -26.69
C ALA A 158 -4.05 -18.35 -25.77
N THR A 159 -3.61 -17.28 -25.09
CA THR A 159 -2.58 -17.38 -24.05
C THR A 159 -3.15 -18.12 -22.84
N ARG A 160 -2.47 -19.16 -22.38
CA ARG A 160 -2.83 -19.88 -21.15
C ARG A 160 -2.15 -19.25 -19.95
N VAL A 161 -2.83 -19.16 -18.81
CA VAL A 161 -2.28 -18.67 -17.53
C VAL A 161 -2.79 -19.48 -16.35
N GLU A 162 -1.97 -19.72 -15.32
CA GLU A 162 -2.44 -20.23 -14.02
C GLU A 162 -2.94 -19.03 -13.18
N LEU A 163 -4.24 -18.96 -12.93
CA LEU A 163 -4.78 -18.10 -11.87
C LEU A 163 -4.62 -18.79 -10.52
N VAL A 164 -4.09 -18.07 -9.53
CA VAL A 164 -4.00 -18.53 -8.13
C VAL A 164 -4.70 -17.53 -7.22
N ASP A 165 -5.74 -17.97 -6.52
CA ASP A 165 -6.42 -17.15 -5.53
C ASP A 165 -5.60 -17.09 -4.25
N LEU A 166 -5.23 -15.88 -3.81
CA LEU A 166 -4.57 -15.68 -2.52
C LEU A 166 -5.60 -15.60 -1.38
N PRO A 167 -5.23 -15.90 -0.13
CA PRO A 167 -6.01 -15.49 1.03
C PRO A 167 -6.28 -13.97 1.00
N GLY A 168 -7.45 -13.56 1.48
CA GLY A 168 -7.82 -12.14 1.51
C GLY A 168 -6.97 -11.38 2.52
N THR A 169 -6.04 -10.55 2.05
CA THR A 169 -5.15 -9.75 2.90
C THR A 169 -5.50 -8.27 2.85
N TYR A 170 -5.26 -7.55 3.95
CA TYR A 170 -5.40 -6.10 3.98
C TYR A 170 -4.18 -5.39 3.36
N SER A 171 -2.99 -5.87 3.68
CA SER A 171 -1.69 -5.30 3.30
C SER A 171 -0.70 -6.41 2.96
N LEU A 172 0.55 -6.05 2.70
CA LEU A 172 1.68 -6.97 2.65
C LEU A 172 2.40 -7.13 4.00
N SER A 173 1.77 -6.78 5.12
CA SER A 173 2.26 -7.06 6.48
C SER A 173 1.46 -8.20 7.14
N THR A 174 2.10 -8.94 8.04
CA THR A 174 1.65 -10.30 8.39
C THR A 174 1.20 -10.42 9.84
N HIS A 175 -0.10 -10.68 10.00
CA HIS A 175 -0.76 -10.84 11.29
C HIS A 175 -1.47 -12.20 11.43
N SER A 176 -1.29 -13.08 10.43
CA SER A 176 -1.79 -14.45 10.39
C SER A 176 -1.01 -15.29 9.38
N PRO A 177 -0.99 -16.64 9.50
CA PRO A 177 -0.37 -17.54 8.52
C PRO A 177 -0.96 -17.40 7.10
N ASP A 178 -2.25 -17.08 7.00
CA ASP A 178 -2.95 -16.87 5.73
C ASP A 178 -2.46 -15.59 5.03
N GLU A 179 -2.33 -14.48 5.75
CA GLU A 179 -1.73 -13.24 5.23
C GLU A 179 -0.24 -13.45 4.87
N GLN A 180 0.50 -14.24 5.68
CA GLN A 180 1.90 -14.59 5.39
C GLN A 180 2.05 -15.30 4.04
N VAL A 181 1.14 -16.20 3.69
CA VAL A 181 1.13 -16.84 2.37
C VAL A 181 0.90 -15.83 1.25
N ALA A 182 -0.03 -14.88 1.41
CA ALA A 182 -0.25 -13.85 0.39
C ALA A 182 1.01 -12.99 0.15
N VAL A 183 1.68 -12.60 1.24
CA VAL A 183 2.96 -11.85 1.21
C VAL A 183 4.07 -12.63 0.54
N ASP A 184 4.25 -13.90 0.93
CA ASP A 184 5.29 -14.76 0.39
C ASP A 184 5.11 -15.03 -1.11
N GLU A 185 3.87 -15.08 -1.59
CA GLU A 185 3.56 -15.29 -2.99
C GLU A 185 3.77 -14.03 -3.84
N VAL A 186 3.37 -12.86 -3.34
CA VAL A 186 3.61 -11.57 -4.02
C VAL A 186 5.10 -11.22 -4.07
N LEU A 187 5.84 -11.38 -2.97
CA LEU A 187 7.29 -11.10 -2.91
C LEU A 187 8.14 -12.22 -3.55
N GLY A 188 7.51 -13.33 -3.95
CA GLY A 188 8.18 -14.52 -4.49
C GLY A 188 9.22 -15.11 -3.53
N ARG A 189 8.83 -15.30 -2.26
CA ARG A 189 9.55 -16.04 -1.21
C ARG A 189 9.34 -17.55 -1.34
N ARG A 190 8.15 -17.98 -1.78
CA ARG A 190 7.78 -19.39 -1.98
C ARG A 190 8.24 -19.98 -3.33
N GLY A 191 9.08 -19.27 -4.07
CA GLY A 191 9.66 -19.71 -5.34
C GLY A 191 9.78 -18.57 -6.36
N GLU A 192 9.08 -18.70 -7.47
CA GLU A 192 9.08 -17.70 -8.54
C GLU A 192 8.17 -16.51 -8.23
N VAL A 193 8.63 -15.31 -8.62
CA VAL A 193 7.76 -14.12 -8.67
C VAL A 193 6.66 -14.34 -9.72
N PRO A 194 5.42 -13.91 -9.44
CA PRO A 194 4.33 -14.00 -10.40
C PRO A 194 4.58 -13.13 -11.64
N ASP A 195 4.04 -13.55 -12.78
CA ASP A 195 4.13 -12.77 -14.02
C ASP A 195 3.21 -11.55 -14.02
N ALA A 196 2.09 -11.63 -13.28
CA ALA A 196 1.22 -10.50 -13.00
C ALA A 196 0.40 -10.72 -11.70
N VAL A 197 -0.19 -9.66 -11.16
CA VAL A 197 -1.17 -9.72 -10.06
C VAL A 197 -2.45 -8.98 -10.46
N VAL A 198 -3.59 -9.65 -10.36
CA VAL A 198 -4.91 -9.02 -10.38
C VAL A 198 -5.26 -8.65 -8.96
N VAL A 199 -5.46 -7.36 -8.68
CA VAL A 199 -5.93 -6.88 -7.38
C VAL A 199 -7.39 -6.49 -7.49
N VAL A 200 -8.25 -7.19 -6.75
CA VAL A 200 -9.69 -6.93 -6.72
C VAL A 200 -9.98 -5.88 -5.65
N VAL A 201 -10.46 -4.72 -6.09
CA VAL A 201 -10.76 -3.54 -5.27
C VAL A 201 -12.24 -3.26 -5.33
N ASP A 202 -12.89 -3.11 -4.18
CA ASP A 202 -14.28 -2.64 -4.09
C ASP A 202 -14.35 -1.12 -4.38
N ALA A 203 -15.17 -0.74 -5.36
CA ALA A 203 -15.39 0.64 -5.77
C ALA A 203 -16.06 1.51 -4.69
N GLY A 204 -16.79 0.91 -3.74
CA GLY A 204 -17.38 1.59 -2.59
C GLY A 204 -16.39 1.89 -1.46
N THR A 205 -15.31 1.10 -1.33
CA THR A 205 -14.31 1.23 -0.24
C THR A 205 -12.87 1.35 -0.76
N MET A 206 -12.69 2.07 -1.87
CA MET A 206 -11.44 2.11 -2.63
C MET A 206 -10.17 2.45 -1.85
N GLU A 207 -10.19 3.38 -0.89
CA GLU A 207 -8.97 3.77 -0.16
C GLU A 207 -8.28 2.55 0.49
N ARG A 208 -9.08 1.66 1.07
CA ARG A 208 -8.67 0.39 1.68
C ARG A 208 -8.12 -0.62 0.66
N GLY A 209 -8.67 -0.63 -0.55
CA GLY A 209 -8.14 -1.46 -1.65
C GLY A 209 -6.85 -0.90 -2.26
N LEU A 210 -6.77 0.42 -2.40
CA LEU A 210 -5.62 1.11 -2.97
C LEU A 210 -4.37 1.01 -2.11
N TYR A 211 -4.50 0.84 -0.79
CA TYR A 211 -3.36 0.56 0.09
C TYR A 211 -2.64 -0.75 -0.31
N LEU A 212 -3.40 -1.84 -0.55
CA LEU A 212 -2.84 -3.10 -1.03
C LEU A 212 -2.32 -2.99 -2.47
N VAL A 213 -3.05 -2.32 -3.37
CA VAL A 213 -2.59 -2.06 -4.74
C VAL A 213 -1.23 -1.38 -4.72
N LEU A 214 -1.08 -0.31 -3.94
CA LEU A 214 0.15 0.46 -3.84
C LEU A 214 1.34 -0.40 -3.39
N GLN A 215 1.17 -1.20 -2.34
CA GLN A 215 2.22 -2.13 -1.87
C GLN A 215 2.63 -3.18 -2.91
N ILE A 216 1.68 -3.70 -3.70
CA ILE A 216 1.97 -4.66 -4.77
C ILE A 216 2.64 -3.96 -5.96
N VAL A 217 2.17 -2.77 -6.32
CA VAL A 217 2.70 -1.92 -7.41
C VAL A 217 4.14 -1.49 -7.11
N GLU A 218 4.48 -1.20 -5.84
CA GLU A 218 5.84 -0.92 -5.36
C GLU A 218 6.82 -2.08 -5.62
N THR A 219 6.37 -3.33 -5.71
CA THR A 219 7.27 -4.49 -6.00
C THR A 219 7.82 -4.46 -7.43
N GLY A 220 7.18 -3.68 -8.32
CA GLY A 220 7.47 -3.64 -9.74
C GLY A 220 6.89 -4.79 -10.55
N VAL A 221 6.19 -5.76 -9.94
CA VAL A 221 5.44 -6.80 -10.68
C VAL A 221 4.30 -6.16 -11.50
N PRO A 222 4.00 -6.62 -12.73
CA PRO A 222 2.83 -6.15 -13.49
C PRO A 222 1.51 -6.33 -12.71
N VAL A 223 0.73 -5.26 -12.59
CA VAL A 223 -0.56 -5.29 -11.88
C VAL A 223 -1.72 -4.98 -12.82
N VAL A 224 -2.88 -5.58 -12.55
CA VAL A 224 -4.18 -5.17 -13.09
C VAL A 224 -5.14 -4.96 -11.93
N VAL A 225 -5.83 -3.83 -11.88
CA VAL A 225 -6.89 -3.61 -10.88
C VAL A 225 -8.23 -4.03 -11.47
N ALA A 226 -8.88 -5.00 -10.84
CA ALA A 226 -10.30 -5.28 -11.07
C ALA A 226 -11.10 -4.42 -10.09
N LEU A 227 -11.55 -3.25 -10.55
CA LEU A 227 -12.39 -2.34 -9.78
C LEU A 227 -13.82 -2.89 -9.79
N ASN A 228 -14.16 -3.68 -8.78
CA ASN A 228 -15.39 -4.45 -8.67
C ASN A 228 -16.49 -3.68 -7.93
N MET A 229 -17.75 -4.16 -8.01
CA MET A 229 -18.91 -3.57 -7.32
C MET A 229 -19.21 -2.12 -7.77
N VAL A 230 -18.92 -1.80 -9.04
CA VAL A 230 -19.14 -0.44 -9.59
C VAL A 230 -20.61 -0.06 -9.71
N ASP A 231 -21.50 -1.06 -9.77
CA ASP A 231 -22.95 -0.93 -9.71
C ASP A 231 -23.43 -0.56 -8.29
N GLU A 232 -22.95 -1.25 -7.26
CA GLU A 232 -23.23 -0.94 -5.85
C GLU A 232 -22.68 0.44 -5.47
N ALA A 233 -21.44 0.76 -5.89
CA ALA A 233 -20.83 2.07 -5.68
C ALA A 233 -21.65 3.19 -6.35
N ALA A 234 -22.05 3.01 -7.61
CA ALA A 234 -22.88 3.99 -8.32
C ALA A 234 -24.26 4.17 -7.66
N ALA A 235 -24.88 3.08 -7.16
CA ALA A 235 -26.12 3.14 -6.40
C ALA A 235 -25.98 3.90 -5.06
N ALA A 236 -24.81 3.78 -4.41
CA ALA A 236 -24.43 4.56 -3.22
C ALA A 236 -24.02 6.01 -3.54
N GLY A 237 -24.00 6.42 -4.82
CA GLY A 237 -23.61 7.76 -5.26
C GLY A 237 -22.09 7.98 -5.38
N VAL A 238 -21.30 6.91 -5.32
CA VAL A 238 -19.84 6.92 -5.52
C VAL A 238 -19.53 6.64 -6.99
N THR A 239 -18.94 7.62 -7.68
CA THR A 239 -18.49 7.47 -9.07
C THR A 239 -16.97 7.50 -9.16
N VAL A 240 -16.39 6.53 -9.85
CA VAL A 240 -14.94 6.34 -9.93
C VAL A 240 -14.46 6.51 -11.36
N ASP A 241 -13.50 7.42 -11.58
CA ASP A 241 -12.79 7.52 -12.85
C ASP A 241 -11.65 6.49 -12.91
N ALA A 242 -11.96 5.31 -13.43
CA ALA A 242 -11.00 4.23 -13.64
C ALA A 242 -9.87 4.61 -14.61
N GLY A 243 -10.14 5.46 -15.61
CA GLY A 243 -9.13 5.93 -16.57
C GLY A 243 -8.10 6.82 -15.89
N ARG A 244 -8.56 7.80 -15.12
CA ARG A 244 -7.68 8.65 -14.29
C ARG A 244 -6.91 7.83 -13.27
N LEU A 245 -7.52 6.83 -12.62
CA LEU A 245 -6.82 5.93 -11.70
C LEU A 245 -5.74 5.10 -12.41
N SER A 246 -6.01 4.64 -13.63
CA SER A 246 -5.05 3.95 -14.50
C SER A 246 -3.85 4.84 -14.85
N ASP A 247 -4.08 6.11 -15.20
CA ASP A 247 -3.02 7.10 -15.46
C ASP A 247 -2.14 7.42 -14.23
N TRP A 248 -2.69 7.34 -13.02
CA TRP A 248 -1.93 7.56 -11.78
C TRP A 248 -1.07 6.36 -11.39
N LEU A 249 -1.60 5.15 -11.57
CA LEU A 249 -0.94 3.89 -11.20
C LEU A 249 -0.06 3.29 -12.32
N GLY A 250 -0.16 3.78 -13.56
CA GLY A 250 0.59 3.27 -14.71
C GLY A 250 0.26 1.82 -15.06
N ILE A 251 -0.95 1.37 -14.74
CA ILE A 251 -1.45 -0.02 -14.90
C ILE A 251 -2.90 -0.01 -15.37
N ALA A 252 -3.37 -1.13 -15.92
CA ALA A 252 -4.77 -1.27 -16.30
C ALA A 252 -5.69 -1.30 -15.07
N VAL A 253 -6.75 -0.48 -15.09
CA VAL A 253 -7.85 -0.48 -14.13
C VAL A 253 -9.13 -0.80 -14.89
N VAL A 254 -9.77 -1.93 -14.57
CA VAL A 254 -10.94 -2.44 -15.28
C VAL A 254 -12.15 -2.41 -14.35
N PRO A 255 -13.18 -1.59 -14.63
CA PRO A 255 -14.49 -1.67 -13.98
C PRO A 255 -15.12 -3.05 -14.17
N THR A 256 -15.62 -3.67 -13.10
CA THR A 256 -16.26 -4.99 -13.15
C THR A 256 -17.46 -5.09 -12.21
N VAL A 257 -18.39 -5.99 -12.57
CA VAL A 257 -19.46 -6.46 -11.67
C VAL A 257 -19.35 -7.98 -11.64
N GLY A 258 -18.59 -8.51 -10.68
CA GLY A 258 -18.23 -9.94 -10.64
C GLY A 258 -19.42 -10.90 -10.54
N SER A 259 -20.55 -10.45 -10.00
CA SER A 259 -21.79 -11.22 -9.88
C SER A 259 -22.54 -11.41 -11.21
N THR A 260 -22.45 -10.45 -12.13
CA THR A 260 -23.08 -10.49 -13.46
C THR A 260 -22.11 -10.87 -14.58
N GLY A 261 -20.80 -10.72 -14.34
CA GLY A 261 -19.75 -10.92 -15.33
C GLY A 261 -19.43 -9.68 -16.17
N GLU A 262 -19.98 -8.51 -15.85
CA GLU A 262 -19.66 -7.26 -16.54
C GLU A 262 -18.17 -6.88 -16.38
N GLY A 263 -17.55 -6.40 -17.45
CA GLY A 263 -16.13 -6.03 -17.52
C GLY A 263 -15.16 -7.23 -17.54
N LEU A 264 -15.63 -8.47 -17.40
CA LEU A 264 -14.79 -9.65 -17.23
C LEU A 264 -13.93 -9.97 -18.46
N ASP A 265 -14.42 -9.70 -19.66
CA ASP A 265 -13.65 -9.91 -20.90
C ASP A 265 -12.58 -8.83 -21.13
N ASP A 266 -12.81 -7.60 -20.65
CA ASP A 266 -11.78 -6.57 -20.58
C ASP A 266 -10.73 -6.92 -19.53
N LEU A 267 -11.14 -7.48 -18.39
CA LEU A 267 -10.22 -7.98 -17.37
C LEU A 267 -9.35 -9.12 -17.93
N ARG A 268 -9.92 -10.07 -18.68
CA ARG A 268 -9.15 -11.12 -19.37
C ARG A 268 -8.14 -10.55 -20.36
N ARG A 269 -8.53 -9.55 -21.17
CA ARG A 269 -7.60 -8.84 -22.09
C ARG A 269 -6.49 -8.12 -21.32
N ALA A 270 -6.82 -7.44 -20.22
CA ALA A 270 -5.86 -6.75 -19.38
C ALA A 270 -4.86 -7.72 -18.71
N ILE A 271 -5.31 -8.90 -18.28
CA ILE A 271 -4.43 -9.97 -17.77
C ILE A 271 -3.45 -10.42 -18.85
N GLY A 272 -3.92 -10.66 -20.09
CA GLY A 272 -3.05 -11.02 -21.22
C GLY A 272 -1.99 -9.96 -21.50
N GLY A 273 -2.41 -8.70 -21.61
CA GLY A 273 -1.47 -7.58 -21.75
C GLY A 273 -0.48 -7.48 -20.59
N ALA A 274 -0.93 -7.67 -19.33
CA ALA A 274 -0.08 -7.55 -18.16
C ALA A 274 0.98 -8.64 -18.04
N VAL A 275 0.67 -9.90 -18.39
CA VAL A 275 1.69 -10.96 -18.36
C VAL A 275 2.80 -10.73 -19.40
N ASP A 276 2.51 -10.04 -20.51
CA ASP A 276 3.46 -9.62 -21.56
C ASP A 276 4.29 -8.38 -21.18
N LEU A 277 4.08 -7.79 -20.01
CA LEU A 277 4.91 -6.71 -19.48
C LEU A 277 6.13 -7.28 -18.74
N ALA A 278 7.20 -6.50 -18.71
CA ALA A 278 8.33 -6.73 -17.83
C ALA A 278 8.09 -6.04 -16.47
N PRO A 279 8.67 -6.57 -15.37
CA PRO A 279 8.69 -5.86 -14.11
C PRO A 279 9.33 -4.47 -14.25
N ARG A 280 8.83 -3.47 -13.52
CA ARG A 280 9.47 -2.15 -13.47
C ARG A 280 10.86 -2.30 -12.86
N GLY A 281 11.86 -1.78 -13.57
CA GLY A 281 13.25 -1.79 -13.09
C GLY A 281 13.43 -0.89 -11.87
N ASN A 282 13.00 0.37 -11.98
CA ASN A 282 12.94 1.31 -10.88
C ASN A 282 11.52 1.89 -10.76
N ILE A 283 11.19 2.41 -9.58
CA ILE A 283 9.93 3.11 -9.31
C ILE A 283 10.29 4.48 -8.74
N ALA A 284 9.87 5.54 -9.41
CA ALA A 284 10.11 6.93 -9.01
C ALA A 284 9.24 7.39 -7.80
N TRP A 285 8.92 6.47 -6.89
CA TRP A 285 8.18 6.74 -5.68
C TRP A 285 9.11 7.38 -4.65
N THR A 286 9.05 8.70 -4.56
CA THR A 286 9.69 9.53 -3.53
C THR A 286 8.63 10.08 -2.56
N GLY A 287 7.58 9.30 -2.28
CA GLY A 287 6.46 9.73 -1.44
C GLY A 287 6.77 9.72 0.05
N PHE A 288 7.88 9.08 0.46
CA PHE A 288 8.23 8.97 1.87
C PHE A 288 9.00 10.21 2.37
N PRO A 289 8.80 10.60 3.64
CA PRO A 289 9.61 11.64 4.29
C PRO A 289 11.10 11.29 4.31
N ALA A 290 11.97 12.31 4.34
CA ALA A 290 13.43 12.12 4.30
C ALA A 290 14.01 11.14 5.35
N PRO A 291 13.51 11.07 6.62
CA PRO A 291 13.95 10.05 7.58
C PRO A 291 13.66 8.62 7.10
N VAL A 292 12.48 8.40 6.51
CA VAL A 292 12.09 7.09 5.95
C VAL A 292 12.88 6.76 4.70
N GLU A 293 13.06 7.69 3.76
CA GLU A 293 13.89 7.46 2.56
C GLU A 293 15.33 7.08 2.92
N LYS A 294 15.89 7.73 3.94
CA LYS A 294 17.21 7.39 4.48
C LYS A 294 17.23 5.99 5.08
N ALA A 295 16.23 5.61 5.86
CA ALA A 295 16.10 4.28 6.45
C ALA A 295 15.97 3.19 5.37
N VAL A 296 15.08 3.39 4.38
CA VAL A 296 14.91 2.49 3.23
C VAL A 296 16.23 2.33 2.47
N SER A 297 16.92 3.44 2.18
CA SER A 297 18.23 3.43 1.51
C SER A 297 19.33 2.72 2.31
N GLU A 298 19.29 2.76 3.64
CA GLU A 298 20.21 2.02 4.52
C GLU A 298 19.93 0.52 4.47
N VAL A 299 18.65 0.10 4.46
CA VAL A 299 18.26 -1.32 4.35
C VAL A 299 18.49 -1.87 2.94
N GLU A 300 18.21 -1.12 1.87
CA GLU A 300 18.54 -1.51 0.48
C GLU A 300 20.02 -1.88 0.33
N ARG A 301 20.91 -1.14 1.00
CA ARG A 301 22.36 -1.41 1.04
C ARG A 301 22.74 -2.64 1.88
N ALA A 302 21.84 -3.16 2.72
CA ALA A 302 22.02 -4.42 3.44
C ALA A 302 21.35 -5.62 2.74
N LEU A 303 20.53 -5.38 1.70
CA LEU A 303 19.87 -6.41 0.91
C LEU A 303 20.68 -6.76 -0.34
N HIS A 304 21.34 -7.92 -0.30
CA HIS A 304 22.14 -8.47 -1.39
C HIS A 304 21.85 -9.97 -1.58
N GLY A 305 21.89 -10.44 -2.82
CA GLY A 305 21.65 -11.83 -3.24
C GLY A 305 20.18 -12.19 -3.43
N GLY A 306 19.97 -13.34 -4.09
CA GLY A 306 18.67 -14.03 -4.16
C GLY A 306 17.51 -13.17 -4.67
N ALA A 307 16.41 -13.16 -3.90
CA ALA A 307 15.15 -12.50 -4.26
C ALA A 307 15.25 -10.96 -4.39
N PHE A 308 16.24 -10.35 -3.73
CA PHE A 308 16.35 -8.89 -3.57
C PHE A 308 16.99 -8.20 -4.79
N ASP A 309 17.94 -8.85 -5.45
CA ASP A 309 18.68 -8.27 -6.57
C ASP A 309 17.91 -8.29 -7.91
N ARG A 310 16.69 -8.84 -7.95
CA ARG A 310 15.89 -9.02 -9.18
C ARG A 310 15.65 -7.70 -9.93
N THR A 311 15.22 -6.66 -9.23
CA THR A 311 15.13 -5.28 -9.73
C THR A 311 15.38 -4.30 -8.57
N PRO A 312 15.84 -3.07 -8.83
CA PRO A 312 15.81 -1.99 -7.83
C PRO A 312 14.45 -1.83 -7.13
N ALA A 313 13.33 -1.91 -7.88
CA ALA A 313 11.98 -1.88 -7.31
C ALA A 313 11.73 -3.02 -6.29
N ALA A 314 12.09 -4.26 -6.63
CA ALA A 314 11.97 -5.40 -5.72
C ALA A 314 12.81 -5.19 -4.45
N ARG A 315 14.07 -4.76 -4.58
CA ARG A 315 14.96 -4.44 -3.43
C ARG A 315 14.33 -3.40 -2.50
N ARG A 316 13.76 -2.34 -3.08
CA ARG A 316 13.10 -1.25 -2.36
C ARG A 316 11.84 -1.72 -1.63
N SER A 317 10.98 -2.50 -2.27
CA SER A 317 9.83 -3.13 -1.59
C SER A 317 10.24 -4.02 -0.43
N TRP A 318 11.30 -4.82 -0.61
CA TRP A 318 11.84 -5.65 0.47
C TRP A 318 12.41 -4.84 1.63
N ALA A 319 13.00 -3.68 1.37
CA ALA A 319 13.48 -2.74 2.39
C ALA A 319 12.32 -2.07 3.14
N VAL A 320 11.30 -1.57 2.44
CA VAL A 320 10.10 -0.98 3.07
C VAL A 320 9.32 -2.05 3.86
N TRP A 321 9.20 -3.26 3.31
CA TRP A 321 8.55 -4.39 3.96
C TRP A 321 9.26 -4.78 5.25
N SER A 322 10.60 -4.89 5.27
CA SER A 322 11.32 -5.22 6.50
C SER A 322 11.20 -4.12 7.57
N LEU A 323 11.15 -2.85 7.17
CA LEU A 323 10.85 -1.72 8.05
C LEU A 323 9.42 -1.75 8.63
N LEU A 324 8.47 -2.46 8.05
CA LEU A 324 7.12 -2.63 8.60
C LEU A 324 6.94 -3.97 9.34
N SER A 325 7.48 -5.06 8.81
CA SER A 325 7.17 -6.41 9.28
C SER A 325 8.22 -7.02 10.22
N HIS A 326 9.45 -6.51 10.29
CA HIS A 326 10.43 -7.06 11.24
C HIS A 326 10.12 -6.64 12.69
N THR A 327 9.89 -7.64 13.53
CA THR A 327 9.87 -7.59 15.00
C THR A 327 11.13 -8.28 15.57
N THR A 328 11.54 -7.92 16.78
CA THR A 328 12.73 -8.49 17.45
C THR A 328 12.51 -9.91 18.01
N ASP A 329 11.26 -10.32 18.15
CA ASP A 329 10.87 -11.39 19.08
C ASP A 329 10.34 -12.67 18.38
N GLU A 330 10.17 -12.66 17.05
CA GLU A 330 9.61 -13.79 16.28
C GLU A 330 10.40 -14.10 14.98
N ASP A 331 10.43 -15.38 14.59
CA ASP A 331 11.02 -15.89 13.34
C ASP A 331 10.20 -15.53 12.06
N ASP A 332 9.30 -14.55 12.14
CA ASP A 332 8.34 -14.11 11.09
C ASP A 332 9.00 -13.65 9.77
N VAL A 333 10.33 -13.57 9.75
CA VAL A 333 11.12 -12.94 8.68
C VAL A 333 12.06 -13.93 7.97
N GLU A 334 11.61 -15.18 7.82
CA GLU A 334 12.30 -16.27 7.12
C GLU A 334 12.78 -15.85 5.71
N GLY A 335 14.09 -15.61 5.57
CA GLY A 335 14.73 -15.22 4.31
C GLY A 335 15.46 -13.88 4.35
N LEU A 336 15.26 -13.00 5.34
CA LEU A 336 16.07 -11.77 5.42
C LEU A 336 17.52 -12.06 5.87
N PRO A 337 18.53 -11.48 5.19
CA PRO A 337 19.92 -11.52 5.63
C PRO A 337 20.07 -10.99 7.06
N ALA A 338 20.93 -11.63 7.86
CA ALA A 338 21.19 -11.21 9.24
C ALA A 338 21.69 -9.75 9.34
N VAL A 339 22.44 -9.28 8.33
CA VAL A 339 22.86 -7.88 8.21
C VAL A 339 21.68 -6.92 7.99
N ALA A 340 20.67 -7.32 7.20
CA ALA A 340 19.48 -6.50 6.96
C ALA A 340 18.60 -6.41 8.21
N ARG A 341 18.40 -7.54 8.91
CA ARG A 341 17.70 -7.59 10.22
C ARG A 341 18.33 -6.63 11.23
N LYS A 342 19.64 -6.80 11.50
CA LYS A 342 20.38 -5.89 12.38
C LYS A 342 20.30 -4.43 11.94
N THR A 343 20.37 -4.15 10.63
CA THR A 343 20.26 -2.77 10.11
C THR A 343 18.91 -2.15 10.42
N VAL A 344 17.82 -2.92 10.35
CA VAL A 344 16.48 -2.49 10.75
C VAL A 344 16.40 -2.25 12.26
N ASP A 345 16.96 -3.13 13.09
CA ASP A 345 17.01 -2.94 14.55
C ASP A 345 17.75 -1.65 14.93
N ASP A 346 18.96 -1.45 14.37
CA ASP A 346 19.79 -0.25 14.56
C ASP A 346 19.09 1.02 14.03
N LEU A 347 18.23 0.92 13.01
CA LEU A 347 17.39 2.02 12.52
C LEU A 347 16.23 2.34 13.45
N ARG A 348 15.51 1.33 13.94
CA ARG A 348 14.39 1.52 14.89
C ARG A 348 14.86 2.14 16.19
N LEU A 349 16.00 1.69 16.74
CA LEU A 349 16.56 2.24 17.97
C LEU A 349 16.93 3.72 17.82
N ARG A 350 17.49 4.11 16.67
CA ARG A 350 17.78 5.52 16.34
C ARG A 350 16.48 6.33 16.21
N ALA A 351 15.51 5.85 15.43
CA ALA A 351 14.25 6.55 15.22
C ALA A 351 13.46 6.74 16.52
N ALA A 352 13.45 5.75 17.42
CA ALA A 352 12.85 5.87 18.75
C ALA A 352 13.53 6.95 19.62
N GLY A 353 14.86 7.07 19.55
CA GLY A 353 15.61 8.15 20.21
C GLY A 353 15.33 9.54 19.63
N GLU A 354 14.98 9.62 18.35
CA GLU A 354 14.57 10.84 17.63
C GLU A 354 13.06 11.11 17.71
N GLN A 355 12.28 10.27 18.43
CA GLN A 355 10.81 10.31 18.52
C GLN A 355 10.07 10.15 17.18
N VAL A 356 10.70 9.50 16.19
CA VAL A 356 10.13 9.23 14.86
C VAL A 356 9.51 7.83 14.81
N ASN A 357 8.21 7.75 14.53
CA ASN A 357 7.53 6.48 14.28
C ASN A 357 7.62 6.12 12.79
N LEU A 358 8.63 5.33 12.41
CA LEU A 358 8.87 4.91 11.02
C LEU A 358 7.67 4.21 10.38
N ASP A 359 6.91 3.42 11.14
CA ASP A 359 5.76 2.70 10.61
C ASP A 359 4.66 3.71 10.25
N GLN A 360 4.33 4.61 11.17
CA GLN A 360 3.36 5.69 10.95
C GLN A 360 3.75 6.55 9.74
N GLU A 361 5.02 6.93 9.59
CA GLU A 361 5.46 7.77 8.46
C GLU A 361 5.35 7.06 7.10
N VAL A 362 5.71 5.76 7.03
CA VAL A 362 5.52 4.95 5.82
C VAL A 362 4.04 4.82 5.46
N ILE A 363 3.20 4.50 6.45
CA ILE A 363 1.78 4.26 6.25
C ILE A 363 1.05 5.56 5.89
N ALA A 364 1.31 6.65 6.62
CA ALA A 364 0.71 7.97 6.36
C ALA A 364 1.13 8.52 4.98
N ALA A 365 2.37 8.30 4.54
CA ALA A 365 2.82 8.68 3.19
C ALA A 365 2.00 7.96 2.09
N ARG A 366 1.73 6.66 2.26
CA ARG A 366 0.84 5.92 1.35
C ARG A 366 -0.58 6.48 1.35
N TYR A 367 -1.14 6.77 2.53
CA TYR A 367 -2.48 7.35 2.64
C TYR A 367 -2.63 8.74 2.01
N ARG A 368 -1.68 9.66 2.24
CA ARG A 368 -1.67 10.98 1.59
C ARG A 368 -1.69 10.89 0.05
N TRP A 369 -0.97 9.92 -0.51
CA TRP A 369 -1.02 9.64 -1.96
C TRP A 369 -2.38 9.12 -2.39
N ILE A 370 -2.93 8.12 -1.69
CA ILE A 370 -4.25 7.52 -1.98
C ILE A 370 -5.34 8.59 -1.94
N GLU A 371 -5.36 9.41 -0.88
CA GLU A 371 -6.29 10.54 -0.70
C GLU A 371 -6.20 11.51 -1.89
N THR A 372 -4.99 11.89 -2.32
CA THR A 372 -4.82 12.81 -3.46
C THR A 372 -5.33 12.22 -4.77
N VAL A 373 -5.08 10.93 -5.00
CA VAL A 373 -5.55 10.22 -6.19
C VAL A 373 -7.08 10.08 -6.18
N VAL A 374 -7.69 9.71 -5.06
CA VAL A 374 -9.14 9.57 -4.91
C VAL A 374 -9.86 10.92 -4.97
N ALA A 375 -9.42 11.91 -4.18
CA ALA A 375 -10.10 13.20 -4.02
C ALA A 375 -10.26 13.97 -5.34
N GLY A 376 -9.22 13.99 -6.19
CA GLY A 376 -9.29 14.64 -7.50
C GLY A 376 -10.17 13.92 -8.54
N GLY A 377 -10.82 12.80 -8.18
CA GLY A 377 -11.86 12.14 -8.99
C GLY A 377 -13.28 12.37 -8.45
N GLY A 378 -13.45 13.01 -7.30
CA GLY A 378 -14.67 12.96 -6.50
C GLY A 378 -15.29 14.31 -6.15
N ARG A 379 -15.48 15.23 -7.12
CA ARG A 379 -16.39 16.40 -7.00
C ARG A 379 -16.67 17.11 -8.33
N GLN A 380 -17.36 16.44 -9.25
CA GLN A 380 -18.08 17.15 -10.32
C GLN A 380 -19.35 17.76 -9.69
N PRO A 381 -19.62 19.07 -9.79
CA PRO A 381 -20.94 19.60 -9.45
C PRO A 381 -22.00 18.93 -10.35
N ARG A 382 -23.19 18.64 -9.82
CA ARG A 382 -24.33 18.25 -10.65
C ARG A 382 -24.66 19.41 -11.59
N LEU A 383 -24.20 19.31 -12.84
CA LEU A 383 -24.63 20.22 -13.89
C LEU A 383 -26.08 19.85 -14.24
N ASP A 384 -26.97 20.80 -13.98
CA ASP A 384 -28.36 20.74 -14.39
C ASP A 384 -28.47 20.66 -15.93
N GLY A 385 -29.64 20.27 -16.41
CA GLY A 385 -29.84 19.66 -17.71
C GLY A 385 -29.37 20.47 -18.94
N SER A 386 -29.14 19.70 -20.00
CA SER A 386 -28.86 20.11 -21.38
C SER A 386 -27.43 20.60 -21.71
N HIS A 387 -26.59 19.68 -22.23
CA HIS A 387 -26.28 19.73 -23.65
C HIS A 387 -25.71 18.43 -24.24
N ARG A 388 -25.67 18.40 -25.57
CA ARG A 388 -25.54 17.27 -26.49
C ARG A 388 -24.27 16.41 -26.29
N ARG A 389 -24.43 15.09 -26.47
CA ARG A 389 -23.33 14.12 -26.54
C ARG A 389 -22.42 14.41 -27.75
N HIS A 390 -21.11 14.50 -27.51
CA HIS A 390 -20.08 14.25 -28.52
C HIS A 390 -19.38 12.91 -28.20
N PRO A 391 -19.19 12.00 -29.17
CA PRO A 391 -18.48 10.76 -28.92
C PRO A 391 -16.96 10.98 -28.88
N HIS A 392 -16.28 10.47 -27.85
CA HIS A 392 -14.83 10.30 -27.87
C HIS A 392 -14.45 9.14 -28.81
N PRO A 393 -13.29 9.19 -29.48
CA PRO A 393 -12.92 8.23 -30.51
C PRO A 393 -12.46 6.89 -29.92
N SER A 394 -13.13 5.81 -30.31
CA SER A 394 -12.74 4.44 -29.99
C SER A 394 -11.54 3.99 -30.85
N LEU A 395 -10.39 3.73 -30.21
CA LEU A 395 -9.27 3.00 -30.82
C LEU A 395 -9.64 1.51 -30.90
N LEU A 396 -10.15 1.07 -32.06
CA LEU A 396 -10.18 -0.34 -32.49
C LEU A 396 -10.72 -0.44 -33.93
N ARG A 397 -9.81 -0.62 -34.92
CA ARG A 397 -9.99 -1.34 -36.21
C ARG A 397 -8.91 -0.95 -37.23
N ASP A 398 -7.83 -1.73 -37.29
CA ASP A 398 -7.07 -1.89 -38.54
C ASP A 398 -7.62 -3.09 -39.31
N GLY A 399 -8.79 -2.87 -39.94
CA GLY A 399 -9.34 -3.76 -40.96
C GLY A 399 -8.98 -3.20 -42.34
N GLY A 400 -7.95 -3.75 -42.98
CA GLY A 400 -7.42 -3.22 -44.23
C GLY A 400 -8.45 -3.20 -45.37
N LEU A 401 -8.86 -1.99 -45.79
CA LEU A 401 -9.70 -1.80 -46.97
C LEU A 401 -8.92 -2.14 -48.25
N ARG A 402 -9.40 -3.15 -48.98
CA ARG A 402 -9.10 -3.35 -50.40
C ARG A 402 -10.22 -2.72 -51.22
N ASP A 403 -9.92 -2.18 -52.39
CA ASP A 403 -10.96 -1.75 -53.33
C ASP A 403 -11.64 -2.94 -54.03
N ARG A 404 -12.63 -2.67 -54.89
CA ARG A 404 -13.39 -3.70 -55.61
C ARG A 404 -12.58 -4.48 -56.66
N HIS A 405 -11.29 -4.18 -56.85
CA HIS A 405 -10.38 -4.92 -57.74
C HIS A 405 -9.10 -5.41 -57.05
N GLY A 406 -8.95 -5.20 -55.73
CA GLY A 406 -8.03 -5.96 -54.88
C GLY A 406 -6.61 -5.43 -54.76
N ALA A 407 -6.33 -4.18 -55.13
CA ALA A 407 -4.98 -3.58 -55.02
C ALA A 407 -4.83 -2.65 -53.78
N PRO A 408 -3.63 -2.57 -53.15
CA PRO A 408 -3.37 -1.68 -52.02
C PRO A 408 -3.00 -0.25 -52.45
N VAL A 409 -3.57 0.75 -51.77
CA VAL A 409 -3.31 2.19 -52.03
C VAL A 409 -2.02 2.65 -51.33
N ARG A 410 -1.20 3.47 -52.01
CA ARG A 410 0.09 3.99 -51.50
C ARG A 410 0.02 5.48 -51.14
N GLY A 411 0.69 5.86 -50.05
CA GLY A 411 1.02 7.25 -49.68
C GLY A 411 0.22 7.77 -48.47
N ALA A 412 0.79 8.52 -47.51
CA ALA A 412 2.15 9.06 -47.42
C ALA A 412 2.67 9.10 -45.97
N VAL A 413 3.98 8.89 -45.80
CA VAL A 413 4.69 9.02 -44.52
C VAL A 413 5.16 10.47 -44.35
N ARG A 414 4.89 11.10 -43.20
CA ARG A 414 5.58 12.32 -42.77
C ARG A 414 5.98 12.24 -41.30
N LEU A 415 7.27 11.99 -41.09
CA LEU A 415 7.92 11.98 -39.79
C LEU A 415 8.22 13.43 -39.35
N VAL A 416 7.73 13.86 -38.17
CA VAL A 416 8.13 15.14 -37.59
C VAL A 416 9.29 14.92 -36.63
N ARG A 417 10.46 15.50 -36.97
CA ARG A 417 11.62 15.62 -36.10
C ARG A 417 12.03 17.10 -36.05
N ALA A 418 12.62 17.50 -34.92
CA ALA A 418 13.16 18.82 -34.59
C ALA A 418 12.16 19.89 -34.07
N VAL A 419 12.24 20.15 -32.76
CA VAL A 419 12.30 21.52 -32.24
C VAL A 419 13.77 21.77 -31.86
N HIS A 420 14.31 22.91 -32.27
CA HIS A 420 15.74 23.22 -32.18
C HIS A 420 16.04 24.04 -30.92
N ARG A 421 17.09 23.68 -30.18
CA ARG A 421 17.72 24.59 -29.20
C ARG A 421 18.58 25.63 -29.94
N ARG A 422 18.28 26.91 -29.73
CA ARG A 422 19.18 28.09 -29.72
C ARG A 422 18.56 29.08 -28.72
N ASP A 423 19.27 29.86 -27.92
CA ASP A 423 20.64 30.42 -27.99
C ASP A 423 21.48 30.07 -26.72
N ARG A 424 22.82 29.94 -26.75
CA ARG A 424 23.91 30.96 -26.78
C ARG A 424 23.75 32.04 -25.67
N VAL A 425 24.75 32.51 -24.91
CA VAL A 425 26.21 32.25 -24.72
C VAL A 425 26.60 32.89 -23.35
N GLY A 426 27.62 32.50 -22.57
CA GLY A 426 28.61 31.41 -22.67
C GLY A 426 30.05 31.87 -22.39
N HIS A 427 30.59 31.76 -21.16
CA HIS A 427 31.94 32.26 -20.78
C HIS A 427 32.91 31.17 -20.29
N ARG A 428 34.21 31.41 -20.52
CA ARG A 428 35.37 30.53 -20.23
C ARG A 428 35.93 30.69 -18.81
N GLY A 429 36.74 29.72 -18.36
CA GLY A 429 37.79 29.86 -17.33
C GLY A 429 37.68 28.80 -16.22
N THR A 430 38.39 27.66 -16.28
CA THR A 430 39.81 27.44 -15.88
C THR A 430 40.12 27.67 -14.39
N ALA A 431 40.16 26.55 -13.66
CA ALA A 431 41.27 26.07 -12.81
C ALA A 431 41.82 26.90 -11.62
N ASP A 432 41.98 26.13 -10.52
CA ASP A 432 43.11 26.15 -9.57
C ASP A 432 43.09 27.15 -8.39
N GLY A 433 43.81 26.79 -7.31
CA GLY A 433 44.31 27.74 -6.31
C GLY A 433 43.68 27.75 -4.91
N GLY A 434 44.12 26.83 -4.04
CA GLY A 434 44.87 27.21 -2.82
C GLY A 434 44.21 27.89 -1.60
N HIS A 435 44.33 27.20 -0.46
CA HIS A 435 44.65 27.70 0.90
C HIS A 435 43.96 28.93 1.54
N GLY A 436 43.49 28.75 2.78
CA GLY A 436 43.38 29.84 3.76
C GLY A 436 42.47 29.56 4.97
N GLY A 437 43.05 29.18 6.12
CA GLY A 437 42.50 29.53 7.45
C GLY A 437 43.45 30.55 8.11
N PRO A 438 43.40 30.78 9.44
CA PRO A 438 42.39 30.42 10.44
C PRO A 438 42.06 31.62 11.39
N ALA A 439 41.60 31.33 12.62
CA ALA A 439 41.38 32.24 13.77
C ALA A 439 40.21 33.26 13.63
N GLY A 440 39.54 33.72 14.68
CA GLY A 440 39.49 33.41 16.12
C GLY A 440 38.25 34.15 16.69
N GLY A 441 37.76 34.04 17.93
CA GLY A 441 38.18 33.39 19.18
C GLY A 441 37.44 34.09 20.34
N THR A 442 37.46 33.54 21.56
CA THR A 442 37.11 34.20 22.86
C THR A 442 35.70 34.78 23.08
N ALA A 443 35.08 34.79 24.28
CA ALA A 443 35.38 34.12 25.56
C ALA A 443 34.19 34.25 26.55
N ALA A 444 34.27 33.48 27.65
CA ALA A 444 33.76 33.75 29.00
C ALA A 444 32.24 33.72 29.32
N GLY A 445 31.90 33.00 30.41
CA GLY A 445 30.70 33.23 31.25
C GLY A 445 30.95 34.33 32.31
N PRO A 446 30.45 34.25 33.57
CA PRO A 446 30.33 33.02 34.38
C PRO A 446 29.15 32.91 35.41
N ASP A 447 29.12 31.76 36.09
CA ASP A 447 28.83 31.52 37.53
C ASP A 447 27.44 31.63 38.22
N GLY A 448 27.29 30.77 39.26
CA GLY A 448 26.27 30.83 40.34
C GLY A 448 25.23 29.69 40.34
N GLN A 449 25.49 28.42 40.74
CA GLN A 449 26.12 27.84 41.94
C GLN A 449 25.20 27.70 43.20
N ARG A 450 25.18 26.49 43.79
CA ARG A 450 24.65 26.01 45.11
C ARG A 450 23.21 25.45 45.12
N ARG A 451 22.79 24.42 45.89
CA ARG A 451 23.35 23.28 46.70
C ARG A 451 22.48 23.13 47.97
N HIS A 452 21.92 21.93 48.22
CA HIS A 452 21.71 21.23 49.53
C HIS A 452 20.65 20.09 49.35
N SER A 453 20.96 18.79 49.47
CA SER A 453 21.07 17.90 50.67
C SER A 453 19.77 17.78 51.51
N GLY A 454 19.26 16.61 51.97
CA GLY A 454 19.71 15.19 51.89
C GLY A 454 18.96 14.28 52.91
N ARG A 455 19.43 13.03 53.13
CA ARG A 455 18.90 11.90 53.99
C ARG A 455 17.92 10.93 53.27
N ARG A 456 18.07 9.58 53.25
CA ARG A 456 18.26 8.49 54.27
C ARG A 456 16.96 8.20 55.09
N GLN A 457 16.51 6.96 55.40
CA GLN A 457 17.05 5.58 55.27
C GLN A 457 15.97 4.48 55.57
N ARG A 458 16.21 3.19 55.16
CA ARG A 458 15.70 1.89 55.76
C ARG A 458 14.19 1.51 55.61
N ARG A 459 13.72 0.25 55.83
CA ARG A 459 14.18 -1.17 55.57
C ARG A 459 13.10 -2.17 56.10
N GLY A 460 12.88 -3.34 55.46
CA GLY A 460 12.07 -4.48 55.98
C GLY A 460 10.72 -4.70 55.22
N VAL A 461 10.24 -5.87 54.72
CA VAL A 461 10.46 -7.35 54.83
C VAL A 461 9.30 -8.09 55.55
N ARG A 462 8.82 -9.20 54.93
CA ARG A 462 7.77 -10.22 55.29
C ARG A 462 6.37 -10.02 54.67
N ALA A 463 5.49 -11.03 54.48
CA ALA A 463 5.59 -12.40 53.89
C ALA A 463 4.27 -13.21 54.17
N ALA A 464 3.86 -14.10 53.23
CA ALA A 464 2.72 -15.07 53.31
C ALA A 464 1.29 -14.46 53.40
N ASP A 465 0.17 -15.07 52.99
CA ASP A 465 -0.25 -16.45 52.62
C ASP A 465 -1.05 -16.45 51.27
N ARG A 466 -1.06 -17.47 50.38
CA ARG A 466 -1.61 -18.86 50.38
C ARG A 466 -3.15 -19.00 50.31
N ASP A 467 -3.64 -19.42 49.13
CA ASP A 467 -4.56 -20.55 48.81
C ASP A 467 -4.81 -20.51 47.27
N ALA A 468 -4.68 -21.55 46.42
CA ALA A 468 -5.21 -22.94 46.41
C ALA A 468 -6.75 -22.96 46.11
N VAL A 469 -7.35 -23.68 45.15
CA VAL A 469 -7.01 -24.85 44.28
C VAL A 469 -7.87 -24.85 42.98
N SER A 470 -7.37 -25.52 41.93
CA SER A 470 -8.10 -26.34 40.89
C SER A 470 -7.92 -25.85 39.45
N VAL A 471 -7.10 -26.46 38.59
CA VAL A 471 -7.24 -27.80 37.95
C VAL A 471 -8.54 -27.96 37.14
N TYR A 472 -8.41 -27.93 35.81
CA TYR A 472 -8.96 -28.96 34.91
C TYR A 472 -8.14 -29.03 33.60
N ARG A 473 -7.99 -30.23 33.02
CA ARG A 473 -7.17 -30.53 31.83
C ARG A 473 -8.04 -31.21 30.76
N GLY A 474 -7.94 -30.73 29.52
CA GLY A 474 -8.13 -31.51 28.28
C GLY A 474 -9.53 -32.05 27.98
N PRO A 475 -9.66 -32.87 26.92
CA PRO A 475 -8.60 -33.28 26.00
C PRO A 475 -8.19 -32.19 25.00
#